data_AF-A0A4Q5C9T7-F1
#
_entry.id   AF-A0A4Q5C9T7-F1
#
_cell.length_a   1.000
_cell.length_b   1.000
_cell.length_c   1.000
_cell.angle_alpha   90.00
_cell.angle_beta   90.00
_cell.angle_gamma   90.00
#
_symmetry.space_group_name_H-M   'P 1'
#
loop_
_entity.id
_entity.type
_entity.pdbx_description
1 polymer ?
#
loop_
_entity_poly.entity_id
_entity_poly.type
_entity_poly.pdbx_seq_one_letter_code
_entity_poly.pdbx_strand_id
1 'polypeptide(L)'
;MVKVLNDLIDFFNVGKSIGAVQVAQTVDLIIDEYYFFKPDDFKLCFNRAKKGLYGKVYDRIDGAVILEWLGRYEKERGAMAMDDSINNSKSWDIPEGDRTSKTLEQAYHEFRKYDFERKYKG
;
A
#
# COMPACT_ATOMS: atom_id res chain seq x y z
N MET A 1 -9.75 13.15 12.62
CA MET A 1 -9.23 11.90 13.23
C MET A 1 -10.02 11.48 14.46
N VAL A 2 -10.16 12.33 15.49
CA VAL A 2 -10.90 12.01 16.74
C VAL A 2 -12.26 11.35 16.50
N LYS A 3 -13.11 11.91 15.63
CA LYS A 3 -14.41 11.31 15.29
C LYS A 3 -14.31 9.88 14.75
N VAL A 4 -13.32 9.61 13.92
CA VAL A 4 -13.08 8.28 13.32
C VAL A 4 -12.66 7.28 14.39
N LEU A 5 -11.86 7.72 15.37
CA LEU A 5 -11.46 6.89 16.49
C LEU A 5 -12.65 6.61 17.43
N ASN A 6 -13.48 7.61 17.71
CA ASN A 6 -14.70 7.42 18.51
C ASN A 6 -15.66 6.41 17.85
N ASP A 7 -15.90 6.53 16.54
CA ASP A 7 -16.68 5.55 15.76
C ASP A 7 -16.11 4.11 15.82
N LEU A 8 -14.81 3.97 16.03
CA LEU A 8 -14.15 2.68 16.20
C LEU A 8 -14.36 2.14 17.61
N ILE A 9 -14.18 2.99 18.62
CA ILE A 9 -14.34 2.66 20.04
C ILE A 9 -15.81 2.27 20.31
N ASP A 10 -16.76 3.06 19.83
CA ASP A 10 -18.19 2.84 19.99
C ASP A 10 -18.65 1.55 19.30
N PHE A 11 -18.04 1.19 18.17
CA PHE A 11 -18.35 -0.06 17.47
C PHE A 11 -18.00 -1.29 18.30
N PHE A 12 -16.84 -1.29 18.95
CA PHE A 12 -16.42 -2.43 19.75
C PHE A 12 -17.08 -2.48 21.13
N ASN A 13 -17.48 -1.32 21.66
CA ASN A 13 -18.24 -1.19 22.92
C ASN A 13 -17.70 -2.10 24.04
N VAL A 14 -16.38 -2.07 24.24
CA VAL A 14 -15.68 -2.91 25.22
C VAL A 14 -15.90 -2.40 26.65
N GLY A 15 -15.84 -3.29 27.63
CA GLY A 15 -16.09 -2.97 29.04
C GLY A 15 -15.17 -1.86 29.59
N LYS A 16 -13.92 -1.80 29.11
CA LYS A 16 -12.98 -0.70 29.41
C LYS A 16 -12.89 0.25 28.22
N SER A 17 -13.82 1.21 28.18
CA SER A 17 -13.80 2.28 27.19
C SER A 17 -12.72 3.32 27.50
N ILE A 18 -12.11 3.86 26.45
CA ILE A 18 -11.06 4.87 26.51
C ILE A 18 -11.70 6.26 26.72
N GLY A 19 -11.14 7.07 27.63
CA GLY A 19 -11.65 8.41 27.91
C GLY A 19 -11.31 9.43 26.82
N ALA A 20 -12.10 10.50 26.70
CA ALA A 20 -11.92 11.52 25.66
C ALA A 20 -10.50 12.14 25.61
N VAL A 21 -9.87 12.32 26.79
CA VAL A 21 -8.48 12.82 26.87
C VAL A 21 -7.49 11.82 26.28
N GLN A 22 -7.65 10.54 26.59
CA GLN A 22 -6.79 9.48 26.08
C GLN A 22 -6.98 9.28 24.57
N VAL A 23 -8.21 9.46 24.07
CA VAL A 23 -8.48 9.50 22.62
C VAL A 23 -7.70 10.62 21.95
N ALA A 24 -7.75 11.84 22.49
CA ALA A 24 -7.02 12.98 21.93
C ALA A 24 -5.50 12.71 21.91
N GLN A 25 -4.94 12.24 23.02
CA GLN A 25 -3.51 11.87 23.12
C GLN A 25 -3.14 10.78 22.12
N THR A 26 -3.99 9.76 21.95
CA THR A 26 -3.76 8.70 20.98
C THR A 26 -3.78 9.24 19.54
N VAL A 27 -4.69 10.17 19.25
CA VAL A 27 -4.75 10.83 17.93
C VAL A 27 -3.47 11.62 17.65
N ASP A 28 -2.95 12.34 18.64
CA ASP A 28 -1.70 13.10 18.49
C ASP A 28 -0.53 12.16 18.17
N LEU A 29 -0.40 11.05 18.91
CA LEU A 29 0.61 10.01 18.64
C LEU A 29 0.48 9.40 17.24
N ILE A 30 -0.76 9.14 16.79
CA ILE A 30 -1.01 8.59 15.45
C ILE A 30 -0.57 9.59 14.37
N ILE A 31 -0.84 10.88 14.56
CA ILE A 31 -0.46 11.91 13.60
C ILE A 31 1.07 12.05 13.55
N ASP A 32 1.75 11.96 14.69
CA ASP A 32 3.20 12.05 14.78
C ASP A 32 3.90 10.85 14.12
N GLU A 33 3.46 9.62 14.40
CA GLU A 33 4.08 8.41 13.83
C GLU A 33 3.69 8.16 12.37
N TYR A 34 2.42 8.41 12.01
CA TYR A 34 1.86 8.08 10.70
C TYR A 34 1.51 9.32 9.88
N TYR A 35 2.36 10.35 9.93
CA TYR A 35 2.17 11.62 9.19
C TYR A 35 1.99 11.44 7.67
N PHE A 36 2.46 10.33 7.12
CA PHE A 36 2.41 9.99 5.70
C PHE A 36 1.14 9.22 5.29
N PHE A 37 0.29 8.81 6.25
CA PHE A 37 -0.99 8.17 5.97
C PHE A 37 -2.05 9.18 5.54
N LYS A 38 -2.84 8.82 4.54
CA LYS A 38 -4.00 9.58 4.10
C LYS A 38 -5.21 9.24 4.98
N PRO A 39 -6.22 10.12 5.08
CA PRO A 39 -7.46 9.85 5.80
C PRO A 39 -8.13 8.51 5.45
N ASP A 40 -8.01 8.07 4.20
CA ASP A 40 -8.59 6.80 3.73
C ASP A 40 -7.84 5.57 4.24
N ASP A 41 -6.53 5.68 4.50
CA ASP A 41 -5.71 4.59 5.06
C ASP A 41 -6.22 4.25 6.48
N PHE A 42 -6.51 5.26 7.31
CA PHE A 42 -7.08 5.07 8.64
C PHE A 42 -8.47 4.41 8.58
N LYS A 43 -9.35 4.88 7.69
CA LYS A 43 -10.67 4.26 7.51
C LYS A 43 -10.54 2.79 7.10
N LEU A 44 -9.64 2.48 6.17
CA LEU A 44 -9.43 1.12 5.71
C LEU A 44 -8.87 0.23 6.82
N CYS A 45 -7.83 0.67 7.53
CA CYS A 45 -7.25 -0.02 8.67
C CYS A 45 -8.33 -0.32 9.72
N PHE A 46 -9.09 0.68 10.14
CA PHE A 46 -10.13 0.50 11.16
C PHE A 46 -11.28 -0.39 10.68
N ASN A 47 -11.67 -0.31 9.40
CA ASN A 47 -12.66 -1.24 8.84
C ASN A 47 -12.15 -2.69 8.81
N ARG A 48 -10.85 -2.91 8.56
CA ARG A 48 -10.22 -4.23 8.66
C ARG A 48 -10.17 -4.73 10.11
N ALA A 49 -9.87 -3.84 11.06
CA ALA A 49 -9.93 -4.14 12.48
C ALA A 49 -11.34 -4.57 12.91
N LYS A 50 -12.38 -3.82 12.51
CA LYS A 50 -13.80 -4.15 12.76
C LYS A 50 -14.21 -5.51 12.20
N LYS A 51 -13.59 -5.95 11.10
CA LYS A 51 -13.77 -7.29 10.51
C LYS A 51 -12.94 -8.39 11.20
N GLY A 52 -12.12 -8.06 12.20
CA GLY A 52 -11.31 -9.01 12.96
C GLY A 52 -9.99 -9.40 12.30
N LEU A 53 -9.54 -8.70 11.25
CA LEU A 53 -8.30 -9.07 10.52
C LEU A 53 -7.05 -8.94 11.39
N TYR A 54 -7.07 -8.06 12.39
CA TYR A 54 -5.95 -7.84 13.31
C TYR A 54 -6.08 -8.60 14.63
N GLY A 55 -6.94 -9.61 14.67
CA GLY A 55 -7.18 -10.44 15.84
C GLY A 55 -8.49 -10.11 16.56
N LYS A 56 -8.75 -10.86 17.63
CA LYS A 56 -9.95 -10.69 18.45
C LYS A 56 -9.77 -9.54 19.43
N VAL A 57 -10.76 -8.67 19.49
CA VAL A 57 -10.89 -7.66 20.55
C VAL A 57 -11.55 -8.34 21.74
N TYR A 58 -10.91 -8.25 22.90
CA TYR A 58 -11.41 -8.81 24.15
C TYR A 58 -12.00 -7.67 25.01
N ASP A 59 -11.44 -7.44 26.20
CA ASP A 59 -12.02 -6.53 27.20
C ASP A 59 -11.54 -5.06 27.06
N ARG A 60 -10.65 -4.76 26.11
CA ARG A 60 -10.05 -3.43 26.00
C ARG A 60 -9.75 -2.98 24.57
N ILE A 61 -9.92 -1.68 24.36
CA ILE A 61 -9.50 -0.91 23.19
C ILE A 61 -8.82 0.33 23.77
N ASP A 62 -7.49 0.37 23.70
CA ASP A 62 -6.67 1.50 24.13
C ASP A 62 -5.77 1.96 22.98
N GLY A 63 -5.02 3.04 23.19
CA GLY A 63 -4.12 3.58 22.15
C GLY A 63 -3.07 2.58 21.67
N ALA A 64 -2.58 1.69 22.54
CA ALA A 64 -1.58 0.69 22.16
C ALA A 64 -2.16 -0.35 21.19
N VAL A 65 -3.40 -0.80 21.40
CA VAL A 65 -4.10 -1.69 20.46
C VAL A 65 -4.28 -1.03 19.10
N ILE A 66 -4.65 0.26 19.09
CA ILE A 66 -4.87 1.01 17.84
C ILE A 66 -3.55 1.19 17.08
N LEU A 67 -2.46 1.52 17.77
CA LEU A 67 -1.13 1.66 17.17
C LEU A 67 -0.61 0.32 16.63
N GLU A 68 -0.87 -0.80 17.32
CA GLU A 68 -0.51 -2.12 16.81
C GLU A 68 -1.21 -2.43 15.48
N TRP A 69 -2.49 -2.09 15.35
CA TRP A 69 -3.24 -2.28 14.10
C TRP A 69 -2.68 -1.43 12.96
N LEU A 70 -2.34 -0.17 13.23
CA LEU A 70 -1.72 0.71 12.25
C LEU A 70 -0.36 0.19 11.79
N GLY A 71 0.47 -0.30 12.72
CA GLY A 71 1.76 -0.91 12.37
C GLY A 71 1.63 -2.21 11.56
N ARG A 72 0.59 -3.01 11.80
CA ARG A 72 0.27 -4.17 10.94
C ARG A 72 -0.19 -3.73 9.55
N TYR A 73 -1.07 -2.74 9.48
CA TYR A 73 -1.55 -2.17 8.22
C TYR A 73 -0.40 -1.58 7.38
N GLU A 74 0.52 -0.87 8.02
CA GLU A 74 1.72 -0.33 7.36
C GLU A 74 2.56 -1.44 6.72
N LYS A 75 2.84 -2.51 7.47
CA LYS A 75 3.61 -3.67 6.98
C LYS A 75 2.92 -4.35 5.80
N GLU A 76 1.60 -4.53 5.87
CA GLU A 76 0.79 -5.09 4.77
C GLU A 76 0.91 -4.22 3.51
N ARG A 77 0.81 -2.90 3.67
CA ARG A 77 0.93 -1.93 2.57
C ARG A 77 2.33 -1.96 1.95
N GLY A 78 3.37 -2.04 2.79
CA GLY A 78 4.75 -2.19 2.33
C GLY A 78 4.96 -3.49 1.55
N ALA A 79 4.43 -4.61 2.04
CA ALA A 79 4.52 -5.90 1.35
C ALA A 79 3.82 -5.89 -0.01
N MET A 80 2.62 -5.28 -0.10
CA MET A 80 1.92 -5.13 -1.38
C MET A 80 2.72 -4.29 -2.39
N ALA A 81 3.30 -3.17 -1.95
CA ALA A 81 4.13 -2.34 -2.82
C ALA A 81 5.39 -3.07 -3.31
N MET A 82 6.00 -3.91 -2.47
CA MET A 82 7.12 -4.76 -2.85
C MET A 82 6.71 -5.84 -3.87
N ASP A 83 5.57 -6.50 -3.64
CA ASP A 83 5.07 -7.53 -4.57
C ASP A 83 4.70 -6.93 -5.93
N ASP A 84 4.05 -5.77 -5.95
CA ASP A 84 3.79 -5.02 -7.18
C ASP A 84 5.08 -4.65 -7.91
N SER A 85 6.12 -4.22 -7.17
CA SER A 85 7.43 -3.92 -7.75
C SER A 85 8.10 -5.17 -8.35
N ILE A 86 8.04 -6.31 -7.67
CA ILE A 86 8.62 -7.58 -8.13
C ILE A 86 7.83 -8.13 -9.32
N ASN A 87 6.50 -8.07 -9.29
CA ASN A 87 5.66 -8.54 -10.37
C ASN A 87 5.80 -7.64 -11.61
N ASN A 88 5.90 -6.32 -11.41
CA ASN A 88 6.23 -5.41 -12.49
C ASN A 88 7.65 -5.66 -13.02
N SER A 89 8.64 -5.95 -12.16
CA SER A 89 10.00 -6.29 -12.63
C SER A 89 10.03 -7.57 -13.46
N LYS A 90 9.25 -8.59 -13.08
CA LYS A 90 9.10 -9.83 -13.86
C LYS A 90 8.50 -9.59 -15.25
N SER A 91 7.69 -8.55 -15.44
CA SER A 91 7.20 -8.20 -16.77
C SER A 91 8.31 -7.67 -17.69
N TRP A 92 9.42 -7.22 -17.10
CA TRP A 92 10.64 -6.81 -17.80
C TRP A 92 11.71 -7.92 -17.83
N ASP A 93 11.44 -9.11 -17.28
CA ASP A 93 12.34 -10.26 -17.42
C ASP A 93 12.30 -10.72 -18.88
N ILE A 94 13.29 -10.23 -19.63
CA ILE A 94 13.62 -10.67 -20.98
C ILE A 94 14.12 -12.12 -20.87
N PRO A 95 13.62 -13.06 -21.69
CA PRO A 95 14.14 -14.43 -21.69
C PRO A 95 15.67 -14.43 -21.74
N GLU A 96 16.28 -15.12 -20.79
CA GLU A 96 17.73 -15.17 -20.57
C GLU A 96 18.46 -15.49 -21.90
N GLY A 97 19.04 -14.48 -22.53
CA GLY A 97 19.77 -14.64 -23.80
C GLY A 97 19.57 -13.51 -24.83
N ASP A 98 18.44 -12.80 -24.80
CA ASP A 98 18.22 -11.68 -25.72
C ASP A 98 18.70 -10.37 -25.09
N ARG A 99 20.00 -10.07 -25.31
CA ARG A 99 20.51 -8.72 -25.11
C ARG A 99 19.64 -7.80 -25.96
N THR A 100 18.98 -6.83 -25.32
CA THR A 100 18.18 -5.77 -25.96
C THR A 100 18.86 -5.13 -27.17
N SER A 101 20.20 -5.16 -27.22
CA SER A 101 20.97 -4.71 -28.38
C SER A 101 20.64 -5.44 -29.68
N LYS A 102 20.43 -6.78 -29.67
CA LYS A 102 20.22 -7.56 -30.89
C LYS A 102 18.83 -7.35 -31.50
N THR A 103 17.81 -7.32 -30.65
CA THR A 103 16.42 -7.04 -31.07
C THR A 103 16.25 -5.60 -31.54
N LEU A 104 16.88 -4.64 -30.85
CA LEU A 104 16.92 -3.25 -31.32
C LEU A 104 17.68 -3.12 -32.66
N GLU A 105 18.81 -3.80 -32.82
CA GLU A 105 19.58 -3.79 -34.08
C GLU A 105 18.78 -4.36 -35.25
N GLN A 106 18.05 -5.47 -35.05
CA GLN A 106 17.16 -6.04 -36.07
C GLN A 106 16.05 -5.05 -36.46
N ALA A 107 15.36 -4.45 -35.49
CA ALA A 107 14.32 -3.45 -35.75
C ALA A 107 14.87 -2.22 -36.50
N TYR A 108 16.07 -1.73 -36.14
CA TYR A 108 16.74 -0.65 -36.86
C TYR A 108 17.12 -1.05 -38.29
N HIS A 109 17.52 -2.30 -38.51
CA HIS A 109 17.93 -2.80 -39.82
C HIS A 109 16.73 -2.96 -40.77
N GLU A 110 15.60 -3.44 -40.25
CA GLU A 110 14.34 -3.55 -40.97
C GLU A 110 13.78 -2.17 -41.35
N PHE A 111 13.79 -1.22 -40.42
CA PHE A 111 13.38 0.16 -40.69
C PHE A 111 14.21 0.79 -41.81
N ARG A 112 15.55 0.64 -41.78
CA ARG A 112 16.42 1.16 -42.84
C ARG A 112 16.15 0.53 -44.19
N LYS A 113 15.87 -0.78 -44.23
CA LYS A 113 15.54 -1.48 -45.46
C LYS A 113 14.23 -0.95 -46.05
N TYR A 114 13.21 -0.79 -45.22
CA TYR A 114 11.93 -0.21 -45.63
C TYR A 114 12.07 1.23 -46.14
N ASP A 115 12.79 2.11 -45.42
CA ASP A 115 13.00 3.50 -45.83
C ASP A 115 13.81 3.59 -47.14
N PHE A 116 14.79 2.71 -47.33
CA PHE A 116 15.54 2.61 -48.58
C PHE A 116 14.66 2.16 -49.76
N GLU A 117 13.86 1.11 -49.58
CA GLU A 117 12.94 0.63 -50.62
C GLU A 117 11.90 1.69 -50.97
N ARG A 118 11.36 2.40 -49.97
CA ARG A 118 10.43 3.52 -50.19
C ARG A 118 11.06 4.67 -50.99
N LYS A 119 12.33 5.00 -50.74
CA LYS A 119 12.99 6.16 -51.37
C LYS A 119 13.56 5.87 -52.76
N TYR A 120 13.92 4.62 -53.04
CA TYR A 120 14.71 4.29 -54.24
C TYR A 120 14.08 3.21 -55.13
N LYS A 121 12.95 2.60 -54.73
CA LYS A 121 12.19 1.66 -55.57
C LYS A 121 10.75 2.11 -55.87
N GLY A 122 10.46 3.41 -55.72
CA GLY A 122 9.24 4.07 -56.20
C GLY A 122 9.47 4.81 -57.49
#